data_AF-M1EE89-F1
#
_entry.id   AF-M1EE89-F1
#
_cell.length_a   1.000
_cell.length_b   1.000
_cell.length_c   1.000
_cell.angle_alpha   90.00
_cell.angle_beta   90.00
_cell.angle_gamma   90.00
#
_symmetry.space_group_name_H-M   'P 1'
#
loop_
_entity.id
_entity.type
_entity.pdbx_description
1 polymer ?
#
loop_
_entity_poly.entity_id
_entity_poly.type
_entity_poly.pdbx_seq_one_letter_code
_entity_poly.pdbx_strand_id
1 'polypeptide(L)' 'AGSLLACSIDVSSAAEAGAEATTCQKLVKSHAYSITGVQEVNFRGRPEKLIRLRNPWGEVEWTGAWSDEAPEWNDIDP' A
#
# COMPACT_ATOMS: atom_id res chain seq x y z
N ALA A 1 2.75 10.40 18.99
CA ALA A 1 2.46 9.07 19.53
C ALA A 1 3.12 8.03 18.63
N GLY A 2 3.83 7.04 19.19
CA GLY A 2 4.51 5.96 18.46
C GLY A 2 3.70 4.67 18.46
N SER A 3 2.41 4.76 18.07
CA SER A 3 1.50 3.62 18.04
C SER A 3 1.90 2.61 16.95
N LEU A 4 1.55 1.34 17.15
CA LEU A 4 1.70 0.31 16.14
C LEU A 4 0.40 0.20 15.34
N LEU A 5 0.50 0.32 14.01
CA LEU A 5 -0.63 0.24 13.09
C LEU A 5 -0.34 -0.81 12.02
N ALA A 6 -1.33 -1.65 11.73
CA ALA A 6 -1.25 -2.68 10.71
C ALA A 6 -2.59 -2.85 9.99
N CYS A 7 -2.55 -3.40 8.78
CA CYS A 7 -3.72 -3.76 7.99
C CYS A 7 -3.50 -5.05 7.22
N SER A 8 -4.58 -5.67 6.75
CA SER A 8 -4.55 -6.88 5.92
C SER A 8 -5.68 -6.84 4.88
N ILE A 9 -5.57 -7.69 3.87
CA ILE A 9 -6.63 -7.92 2.88
C ILE A 9 -7.31 -9.24 3.20
N ASP A 10 -8.62 -9.20 3.44
CA ASP A 10 -9.41 -10.40 3.68
C ASP A 10 -9.52 -11.25 2.41
N VAL A 11 -9.60 -12.56 2.60
CA VAL A 11 -9.78 -13.54 1.52
C VAL A 11 -11.20 -14.08 1.53
N SER A 12 -11.75 -14.32 0.34
CA SER A 12 -13.11 -14.83 0.18
C SER A 12 -13.20 -16.35 0.39
N SER A 13 -12.07 -17.06 0.43
CA SER A 13 -12.01 -18.51 0.66
C SER A 13 -10.78 -18.93 1.46
N ALA A 14 -10.92 -20.01 2.24
CA ALA A 14 -9.80 -20.59 2.99
C ALA A 14 -8.67 -21.13 2.09
N ALA A 15 -8.99 -21.48 0.85
CA ALA A 15 -8.00 -21.89 -0.15
C ALA A 15 -7.10 -20.72 -0.56
N GLU A 16 -7.64 -19.50 -0.66
CA GLU A 16 -6.84 -18.29 -0.90
C GLU A 16 -6.04 -17.86 0.34
N ALA A 17 -6.53 -18.18 1.55
CA ALA A 17 -5.83 -17.88 2.81
C ALA A 17 -4.49 -18.61 2.93
N GLY A 18 -4.48 -19.89 2.56
CA GLY A 18 -3.27 -20.73 2.66
C GLY A 18 -2.26 -20.55 1.54
N ALA A 19 -2.59 -19.78 0.50
CA ALA A 19 -1.79 -19.66 -0.71
C ALA A 19 -1.06 -18.31 -0.86
N GLU A 20 -1.18 -17.39 0.12
CA GLU A 20 -0.60 -16.03 0.04
C GLU A 20 -0.86 -15.37 -1.33
N ALA A 21 -2.11 -15.50 -1.79
CA ALA A 21 -2.49 -15.12 -3.13
C ALA A 21 -2.20 -13.64 -3.38
N THR A 22 -1.49 -13.34 -4.47
CA THR A 22 -1.11 -11.97 -4.83
C THR A 22 -2.12 -11.38 -5.83
N THR A 23 -2.53 -10.12 -5.63
CA THR A 23 -3.41 -9.40 -6.56
C THR A 23 -2.68 -9.04 -7.86
N CYS A 24 -3.42 -8.62 -8.88
CA CYS A 24 -2.82 -8.13 -10.13
C CYS A 24 -1.93 -6.89 -9.95
N GLN A 25 -2.04 -6.18 -8.82
CA GLN A 25 -1.24 -5.00 -8.46
C GLN A 25 -0.24 -5.31 -7.33
N LYS A 26 0.12 -6.59 -7.19
CA LYS A 26 1.16 -7.10 -6.28
C LYS A 26 0.92 -6.91 -4.77
N LEU A 27 -0.34 -6.80 -4.34
CA LEU A 27 -0.65 -6.91 -2.90
C LEU A 27 -0.90 -8.37 -2.53
N VAL A 28 -0.37 -8.80 -1.39
CA VAL A 28 -0.53 -10.15 -0.87
C VAL A 28 -1.78 -10.19 0.02
N LYS A 29 -2.69 -11.12 -0.27
CA LYS A 29 -3.90 -11.33 0.54
C LYS A 29 -3.60 -12.18 1.77
N SER A 30 -4.47 -12.09 2.79
CA SER A 30 -4.31 -12.80 4.07
C SER A 30 -2.94 -12.56 4.72
N HIS A 31 -2.37 -11.36 4.49
CA HIS A 31 -1.04 -10.96 4.93
C HIS A 31 -1.07 -9.63 5.66
N ALA A 32 -0.25 -9.50 6.70
CA ALA A 32 -0.20 -8.31 7.54
C ALA A 32 0.84 -7.30 7.02
N TYR A 33 0.40 -6.07 6.78
CA TYR A 33 1.23 -4.93 6.40
C TYR A 33 1.36 -3.96 7.57
N SER A 34 2.53 -3.36 7.72
CA SER A 34 2.72 -2.25 8.67
C SER A 34 2.35 -0.92 8.02
N ILE A 35 1.59 -0.08 8.73
CA ILE A 35 1.37 1.31 8.34
C ILE A 35 2.50 2.15 8.93
N THR A 36 3.30 2.79 8.08
CA THR A 36 4.56 3.46 8.47
C THR A 36 4.54 4.97 8.27
N GLY A 37 3.44 5.52 7.78
CA GLY A 37 3.30 6.94 7.56
C GLY A 37 2.00 7.30 6.86
N VAL A 38 1.59 8.54 7.02
CA VAL A 38 0.53 9.18 6.26
C VAL A 38 1.02 10.56 5.85
N GLN A 39 0.64 11.02 4.67
CA GLN A 39 1.03 12.32 4.15
C GLN A 39 -0.12 12.89 3.32
N GLU A 40 -0.34 14.19 3.41
CA GLU A 40 -1.20 14.90 2.46
C GLU A 40 -0.29 15.63 1.46
N VAL A 41 -0.57 15.47 0.17
CA VAL A 41 0.16 16.11 -0.94
C VAL A 41 -0.80 16.98 -1.74
N ASN A 42 -0.31 18.05 -2.37
CA ASN A 42 -1.09 18.79 -3.35
C ASN A 42 -0.90 18.14 -4.72
N PHE A 43 -1.90 17.39 -5.18
CA PHE A 43 -1.89 16.75 -6.49
C PHE A 43 -2.87 17.49 -7.40
N ARG A 44 -2.35 18.14 -8.45
CA ARG A 44 -3.16 18.89 -9.44
C ARG A 44 -4.12 19.91 -8.81
N GLY A 45 -3.63 20.64 -7.80
CA GLY A 45 -4.38 21.69 -7.12
C GLY A 45 -5.45 21.19 -6.13
N ARG A 46 -5.39 19.91 -5.74
CA ARG A 46 -6.28 19.33 -4.72
C ARG A 46 -5.46 18.58 -3.65
N PRO A 47 -5.86 18.66 -2.37
CA PRO A 47 -5.25 17.85 -1.32
C PRO A 47 -5.60 16.36 -1.51
N GLU A 48 -4.57 15.53 -1.61
CA GLU A 48 -4.64 14.07 -1.77
C GLU A 48 -3.99 13.39 -0.55
N LYS A 49 -4.69 12.43 0.07
CA LYS A 49 -4.23 11.76 1.30
C LYS A 49 -3.61 10.41 0.98
N LEU A 50 -2.33 10.28 1.28
CA LEU A 50 -1.54 9.08 1.03
C LEU A 50 -1.24 8.33 2.34
N ILE A 51 -1.12 7.01 2.23
CA ILE A 51 -0.71 6.10 3.30
C ILE A 51 0.48 5.27 2.82
N ARG A 52 1.51 5.14 3.65
CA ARG A 52 2.69 4.34 3.35
C ARG A 52 2.61 2.99 4.07
N LEU A 53 2.53 1.92 3.28
CA LEU A 53 2.53 0.55 3.76
C LEU A 53 3.92 -0.07 3.62
N ARG A 54 4.23 -1.04 4.48
CA ARG A 54 5.46 -1.85 4.39
C ARG A 54 5.09 -3.33 4.42
N ASN A 55 5.50 -4.06 3.38
CA ASN A 55 5.49 -5.52 3.40
C ASN A 55 6.60 -6.03 4.34
N PRO A 56 6.30 -6.86 5.36
CA PRO A 56 7.31 -7.41 6.25
C PRO A 56 8.45 -8.17 5.54
N TRP A 57 8.18 -8.78 4.38
CA TRP A 57 9.18 -9.51 3.60
C TRP A 57 10.27 -8.61 3.03
N GLY A 58 10.02 -7.29 2.93
CA GLY A 58 10.96 -6.35 2.32
C GLY A 58 11.03 -6.46 0.79
N GLU A 59 10.08 -7.17 0.19
CA GLU A 59 9.91 -7.32 -1.26
C GLU A 59 8.42 -7.42 -1.60
N VAL A 60 8.08 -7.43 -2.89
CA VAL A 60 6.70 -7.45 -3.42
C VAL A 60 5.90 -6.24 -2.95
N GLU A 61 6.01 -5.17 -3.75
CA GLU A 61 5.44 -3.86 -3.48
C GLU A 61 4.29 -3.54 -4.43
N TRP A 62 3.40 -2.66 -3.96
CA TRP A 62 2.29 -2.12 -4.74
C TRP A 62 2.77 -1.55 -6.08
N THR A 63 2.05 -1.83 -7.17
CA THR A 63 2.41 -1.34 -8.52
C THR A 63 1.31 -0.46 -9.16
N GLY A 64 0.39 0.07 -8.36
CA GLY A 64 -0.64 0.99 -8.84
C GLY A 64 -0.25 2.46 -8.64
N ALA A 65 -1.25 3.33 -8.59
CA ALA A 65 -1.06 4.76 -8.33
C ALA A 65 -0.26 4.99 -7.04
N TRP A 66 0.70 5.92 -7.06
CA TRP A 66 1.60 6.22 -5.93
C TRP A 66 2.53 5.08 -5.50
N SER A 67 2.72 4.07 -6.35
CA SER A 67 3.86 3.15 -6.24
C SER A 67 5.19 3.86 -6.53
N ASP A 68 6.31 3.21 -6.23
CA ASP A 68 7.65 3.81 -6.30
C ASP A 68 7.99 4.46 -7.65
N GLU A 69 7.56 3.86 -8.75
CA GLU A 69 7.79 4.35 -10.12
C GLU A 69 6.54 4.99 -10.75
N ALA A 70 5.51 5.27 -9.95
CA ALA A 70 4.23 5.73 -10.46
C ALA A 70 4.31 7.18 -10.98
N PRO A 71 3.66 7.50 -12.12
CA PRO A 71 3.77 8.80 -12.75
C PRO A 71 3.13 9.93 -11.93
N GLU A 72 2.25 9.64 -10.97
CA GLU A 72 1.59 10.64 -10.12
C GLU A 72 2.59 11.49 -9.32
N TRP A 73 3.76 10.94 -8.98
CA TRP A 73 4.83 11.67 -8.32
C TRP A 73 5.42 12.82 -9.14
N ASN A 74 5.22 12.84 -10.47
CA ASN A 74 5.69 13.94 -11.32
C ASN A 74 4.76 15.16 -11.30
N ASP A 75 3.55 15.00 -10.79
CA ASP A 75 2.47 16.00 -10.81
C ASP A 75 2.17 16.58 -9.42
N ILE A 76 3.02 16.29 -8.42
CA ILE A 76 2.97 16.96 -7.11
C ILE A 76 3.83 18.22 -7.14
N ASP A 77 3.36 19.27 -6.47
CA ASP A 77 4.16 20.48 -6.28
C ASP A 77 5.42 20.16 -5.44
N PRO A 78 6.59 20.76 -5.75
CA PRO A 78 7.82 20.57 -5.00
C PRO A 78 7.78 21.13 -3.56
#